data_AF-A0A1F2RBI6-F1
#
_entry.id   AF-A0A1F2RBI6-F1
#
_cell.length_a   1.000
_cell.length_b   1.000
_cell.length_c   1.000
_cell.angle_alpha   90.00
_cell.angle_beta   90.00
_cell.angle_gamma   90.00
#
_symmetry.space_group_name_H-M   'P 1'
#
loop_
_entity.id
_entity.type
_entity.pdbx_description
1 polymer ?
#
loop_
_entity_poly.entity_id
_entity_poly.type
_entity_poly.pdbx_seq_one_letter_code
_entity_poly.pdbx_strand_id
1 'polypeptide(L)' 'MIHRPADVSAFEFVILSGLRAAQLMRGCTPRVEGGHKVIMTAQEEVATGKVVRANEATAAPIERS' A
#
# COMPACT_ATOMS: atom_id res chain seq x y z
N MET A 1 -15.64 -4.33 -6.04
CA MET A 1 -14.91 -3.07 -6.33
C MET A 1 -14.47 -2.52 -5.00
N ILE A 2 -13.18 -2.21 -4.80
CA ILE A 2 -12.70 -1.67 -3.51
C ILE A 2 -13.12 -0.22 -3.41
N HIS A 3 -13.73 0.16 -2.28
CA HIS A 3 -14.13 1.54 -2.01
C HIS A 3 -13.00 2.31 -1.33
N ARG A 4 -12.71 3.50 -1.86
CA ARG A 4 -11.77 4.43 -1.25
C ARG A 4 -12.41 5.04 0.02
N PRO A 5 -11.67 5.15 1.13
CA PRO A 5 -12.11 5.89 2.32
C PRO A 5 -12.40 7.37 1.99
N ALA A 6 -13.47 7.93 2.55
CA ALA A 6 -13.92 9.30 2.22
C ALA A 6 -12.90 10.38 2.61
N ASP A 7 -12.10 10.10 3.63
CA ASP A 7 -11.03 10.89 4.23
C ASP A 7 -9.72 10.88 3.42
N VAL A 8 -9.55 9.95 2.48
CA VAL A 8 -8.33 9.84 1.66
C VAL A 8 -8.58 10.43 0.27
N SER A 9 -7.72 11.33 -0.21
CA SER A 9 -7.82 11.86 -1.58
C SER A 9 -7.78 10.76 -2.63
N ALA A 10 -8.56 10.90 -3.72
CA ALA A 10 -8.57 9.93 -4.82
C ALA A 10 -7.19 9.72 -5.44
N PHE A 11 -6.41 10.80 -5.61
CA PHE A 11 -5.04 10.72 -6.13
C PHE A 11 -4.11 10.00 -5.16
N GLU A 12 -4.21 10.32 -3.88
CA GLU A 12 -3.42 9.66 -2.84
C GLU A 12 -3.69 8.17 -2.79
N PHE A 13 -4.97 7.78 -2.83
CA PHE A 13 -5.38 6.39 -2.81
C PHE A 13 -4.78 5.61 -3.99
N VAL A 14 -4.82 6.17 -5.20
CA VAL A 14 -4.28 5.53 -6.40
C VAL A 14 -2.76 5.43 -6.34
N ILE A 15 -2.06 6.50 -5.93
CA ILE A 15 -0.59 6.49 -5.81
C ILE A 15 -0.14 5.45 -4.77
N LEU A 16 -0.75 5.45 -3.58
CA LEU A 16 -0.38 4.53 -2.51
C LEU A 16 -0.67 3.08 -2.89
N SER A 17 -1.82 2.82 -3.53
CA SER A 17 -2.18 1.49 -4.03
C SER A 17 -1.21 1.01 -5.12
N GLY A 18 -0.80 1.89 -6.04
CA GLY A 18 0.17 1.56 -7.09
C GLY A 18 1.56 1.22 -6.54
N LEU A 19 2.05 2.04 -5.59
CA LEU A 19 3.32 1.77 -4.90
C LEU A 19 3.26 0.45 -4.14
N ARG A 20 2.14 0.18 -3.44
CA ARG A 20 1.97 -1.07 -2.71
C ARG A 20 1.87 -2.28 -3.64
N ALA A 21 1.17 -2.16 -4.77
CA ALA A 21 1.14 -3.22 -5.78
C ALA A 21 2.55 -3.55 -6.28
N ALA A 22 3.40 -2.55 -6.52
CA ALA A 22 4.80 -2.76 -6.90
C ALA A 22 5.59 -3.51 -5.82
N GLN A 23 5.34 -3.26 -4.54
CA GLN A 23 5.96 -4.03 -3.44
C GLN A 23 5.51 -5.49 -3.45
N LEU A 24 4.22 -5.74 -3.62
CA LEU A 24 3.67 -7.11 -3.70
C LEU A 24 4.23 -7.86 -4.91
N MET A 25 4.37 -7.21 -6.07
CA MET A 25 5.01 -7.80 -7.25
C MET A 25 6.48 -8.18 -7.03
N ARG A 26 7.16 -7.52 -6.09
CA ARG A 26 8.54 -7.85 -5.67
C ARG A 26 8.61 -8.98 -4.62
N GLY A 27 7.48 -9.59 -4.27
CA GLY A 27 7.41 -10.69 -3.31
C GLY A 27 7.24 -10.25 -1.86
N CYS A 28 6.93 -8.98 -1.59
CA CYS A 28 6.56 -8.57 -0.24
C CYS A 28 5.28 -9.27 0.24
N THR A 29 5.23 -9.58 1.53
CA THR A 29 4.09 -10.27 2.13
C THR A 29 2.83 -9.38 2.14
N PRO A 30 1.69 -9.89 1.62
CA PRO A 30 0.39 -9.26 1.81
C PRO A 30 0.00 -9.19 3.29
N ARG A 31 -0.67 -8.10 3.69
CA ARG A 31 -1.23 -7.85 5.03
C ARG A 31 -2.73 -8.18 5.09
N VAL A 32 -3.35 -8.47 3.95
CA VAL A 32 -4.73 -8.99 3.84
C VAL A 32 -4.66 -10.43 3.35
N GLU A 33 -5.62 -11.24 3.78
CA GLU A 33 -5.69 -12.66 3.44
C GLU A 33 -5.97 -12.82 1.94
N GLY A 34 -5.28 -13.77 1.30
CA GLY A 34 -5.08 -13.79 -0.15
C GLY A 34 -6.22 -14.39 -0.98
N GLY A 35 -6.27 -13.97 -2.25
CA GLY A 35 -7.15 -14.51 -3.30
C GLY A 35 -7.39 -13.55 -4.49
N HIS A 36 -7.05 -12.28 -4.34
CA HIS A 36 -7.29 -11.25 -5.35
C HIS A 36 -6.07 -10.93 -6.22
N LYS A 37 -6.30 -10.26 -7.37
CA LYS A 37 -5.22 -9.67 -8.18
C LYS A 37 -4.40 -8.72 -7.31
N VAL A 38 -3.09 -8.63 -7.58
CA VAL A 38 -2.14 -7.80 -6.80
C VAL A 38 -2.66 -6.38 -6.53
N ILE A 39 -3.26 -5.73 -7.53
CA ILE A 39 -3.80 -4.37 -7.38
C ILE A 39 -5.02 -4.30 -6.46
N MET A 40 -5.86 -5.33 -6.43
CA MET A 40 -7.02 -5.39 -5.53
C MET A 40 -6.56 -5.58 -4.08
N THR A 41 -5.58 -6.45 -3.85
CA THR A 41 -4.92 -6.64 -2.54
C THR A 41 -4.33 -5.31 -2.06
N ALA A 42 -3.60 -4.60 -2.92
CA ALA A 42 -3.01 -3.32 -2.57
C ALA A 42 -4.06 -2.24 -2.24
N GLN A 43 -5.12 -2.14 -3.05
CA GLN A 43 -6.23 -1.21 -2.79
C GLN A 43 -6.94 -1.52 -1.48
N GLU A 44 -7.14 -2.81 -1.16
CA GLU A 44 -7.76 -3.26 0.07
C GLU A 44 -6.89 -2.95 1.29
N GLU A 45 -5.58 -3.19 1.21
CA GLU A 45 -4.63 -2.83 2.26
C GLU A 45 -4.61 -1.33 2.55
N VAL A 46 -4.72 -0.50 1.51
CA VAL A 46 -4.81 0.96 1.66
C VAL A 46 -6.16 1.38 2.22
N ALA A 47 -7.26 0.81 1.71
CA ALA A 47 -8.61 1.13 2.18
C ALA A 47 -8.86 0.73 3.64
N THR A 48 -8.21 -0.35 4.10
CA THR A 48 -8.27 -0.84 5.48
C THR A 48 -7.25 -0.17 6.41
N GLY A 49 -6.44 0.77 5.90
CA GLY A 49 -5.39 1.43 6.68
C GLY A 49 -4.23 0.51 7.10
N LYS A 50 -4.17 -0.72 6.58
CA LYS A 50 -3.05 -1.65 6.82
C LYS A 50 -1.78 -1.18 6.13
N VAL A 51 -1.89 -0.38 5.07
CA VAL A 51 -0.78 0.29 4.40
C VAL A 51 -1.03 1.80 4.43
N VAL A 52 -0.05 2.51 4.97
CA VAL A 52 -0.05 3.97 5.11
C VAL A 52 1.20 4.56 4.48
N ARG A 53 1.19 5.86 4.20
CA ARG A 53 2.41 6.56 3.79
C ARG A 53 3.45 6.48 4.89
N ALA A 54 4.68 6.16 4.51
CA ALA A 54 5.82 6.27 5.41
C ALA A 54 6.08 7.75 5.70
N ASN A 55 6.21 8.11 6.97
CA ASN A 55 6.74 9.41 7.38
C ASN A 55 8.27 9.38 7.22
N GLU A 56 8.89 10.45 6.74
CA GLU A 56 10.35 10.53 6.54
C GLU A 56 11.13 10.19 7.82
N ALA A 57 10.58 10.49 9.00
CA ALA A 57 11.18 10.15 10.29
C ALA A 57 11.23 8.64 10.62
N THR A 58 10.44 7.80 9.93
CA THR A 58 10.37 6.34 10.15
C THR A 58 11.19 5.55 9.13
N ALA A 59 11.67 6.19 8.06
CA ALA A 59 12.65 5.57 7.19
C ALA A 59 13.99 5.51 7.95
N ALA A 60 14.27 4.36 8.59
CA ALA A 60 15.58 4.12 9.21
C ALA A 60 16.69 4.49 8.20
N PRO A 61 17.78 5.13 8.65
CA PRO A 61 18.86 5.52 7.75
C PRO A 61 19.34 4.27 7.04
N ILE A 62 19.22 4.24 5.72
CA ILE A 62 19.84 3.21 4.89
C ILE A 62 21.33 3.49 4.96
N GLU A 63 22.02 2.85 5.90
CA GLU A 63 23.48 2.89 6.03
C GLU A 63 24.05 2.25 4.76
N ARG A 64 24.37 3.10 3.77
CA ARG A 64 25.03 2.68 2.55
C ARG A 64 26.48 2.38 2.91
N SER A 65 26.80 1.09 2.91
CA SER A 65 28.14 0.52 3.08
C SER A 65 29.14 1.04 2.05
#